data_AF-A0A955SPG8-F1
#
_entry.id   AF-A0A955SPG8-F1
#
_cell.length_a   1.000
_cell.length_b   1.000
_cell.length_c   1.000
_cell.angle_alpha   90.00
_cell.angle_beta   90.00
_cell.angle_gamma   90.00
#
_symmetry.space_group_name_H-M   'P 1'
#
loop_
_entity.id
_entity.type
_entity.pdbx_description
1 polymer ?
#
loop_
_entity_poly.entity_id
_entity_poly.type
_entity_poly.pdbx_seq_one_letter_code
_entity_poly.pdbx_strand_id
1 'polypeptide(L)'
;MISQTDRIRSQLLLLRYRRGETEAFEELVHIWEKPLYYYIRRIVGSEEDAWDVSQNVWLQVVRKNKQLRDPEKLPGWLYQVSRNQALNHLRSKHGEEISLDQIDCLPEGTTESSFNFSVA
;
A
#
# COMPACT_ATOMS: atom_id res chain seq x y z
N MET A 1 -0.67 7.04 13.18
CA MET A 1 -1.49 7.65 12.11
C MET A 1 -0.61 8.71 11.44
N ILE A 2 -0.59 8.76 10.11
CA ILE A 2 0.28 9.68 9.35
C ILE A 2 -0.25 11.11 9.47
N SER A 3 0.63 12.08 9.72
CA SER A 3 0.25 13.49 9.90
C SER A 3 -0.16 14.14 8.57
N GLN A 4 -0.90 15.25 8.63
CA GLN A 4 -1.27 16.00 7.41
C GLN A 4 -0.03 16.48 6.64
N THR A 5 1.02 16.88 7.35
CA THR A 5 2.31 17.28 6.77
C THR A 5 2.97 16.12 6.01
N ASP A 6 2.95 14.92 6.57
CA ASP A 6 3.51 13.74 5.92
C ASP A 6 2.74 13.36 4.66
N ARG A 7 1.41 13.57 4.63
CA ARG A 7 0.59 13.35 3.42
C ARG A 7 1.03 14.26 2.29
N ILE A 8 1.13 15.57 2.54
CA ILE A 8 1.56 16.55 1.54
C ILE A 8 3.01 16.26 1.10
N ARG A 9 3.90 15.97 2.04
CA ARG A 9 5.29 15.60 1.75
C ARG A 9 5.37 14.37 0.85
N SER A 10 4.58 13.34 1.14
CA SER A 10 4.54 12.10 0.35
C SER A 10 4.09 12.33 -1.09
N GLN A 11 3.13 13.24 -1.30
CA GLN A 11 2.67 13.63 -2.64
C GLN A 11 3.82 14.25 -3.45
N LEU A 12 4.56 15.18 -2.84
CA LEU A 12 5.72 15.81 -3.48
C LEU A 12 6.81 14.78 -3.80
N LEU A 13 7.14 13.90 -2.86
CA LEU A 13 8.14 12.85 -3.04
C LEU A 13 7.79 11.91 -4.19
N LEU A 14 6.52 11.51 -4.31
CA LEU A 14 6.04 10.72 -5.45
C LEU A 14 6.26 11.44 -6.79
N LEU A 15 5.98 12.75 -6.85
CA LEU A 15 6.17 13.54 -8.06
C LEU A 15 7.65 13.68 -8.44
N ARG A 16 8.54 13.87 -7.47
CA ARG A 16 10.00 13.88 -7.67
C ARG A 16 10.50 12.53 -8.16
N TYR A 17 10.06 11.44 -7.53
CA TYR A 17 10.40 10.09 -7.97
C TYR A 17 9.98 9.83 -9.42
N ARG A 18 8.78 10.25 -9.83
CA ARG A 18 8.32 10.13 -11.22
C ARG A 18 9.19 10.90 -12.24
N ARG A 19 9.92 11.92 -11.80
CA ARG A 19 10.88 12.68 -12.61
C ARG A 19 12.26 12.03 -12.68
N GLY A 20 12.48 10.93 -11.95
CA GLY A 20 13.73 10.16 -11.95
C GLY A 20 14.59 10.36 -10.70
N GLU A 21 14.15 11.16 -9.72
CA GLU A 21 14.88 11.35 -8.45
C GLU A 21 14.65 10.13 -7.53
N THR A 22 15.59 9.19 -7.53
CA THR A 22 15.47 7.91 -6.80
C THR A 22 15.46 8.09 -5.28
N GLU A 23 16.17 9.09 -4.76
CA GLU A 23 16.24 9.41 -3.34
C GLU A 23 14.87 9.80 -2.78
N ALA A 24 14.01 10.40 -3.63
CA ALA A 24 12.65 10.75 -3.22
C ALA A 24 11.79 9.51 -2.95
N PHE A 25 12.10 8.37 -3.57
CA PHE A 25 11.43 7.12 -3.28
C PHE A 25 11.87 6.55 -1.92
N GLU A 26 13.16 6.64 -1.58
CA GLU A 26 13.66 6.21 -0.28
C GLU A 26 13.02 7.00 0.86
N GLU A 27 12.94 8.33 0.72
CA GLU A 27 12.22 9.18 1.68
C GLU A 27 10.74 8.79 1.78
N LEU A 28 10.09 8.47 0.65
CA LEU A 28 8.70 8.04 0.64
C LEU A 28 8.52 6.71 1.38
N VAL A 29 9.41 5.74 1.14
CA VAL A 29 9.41 4.46 1.86
C VAL A 29 9.57 4.69 3.35
N HIS A 30 10.50 5.54 3.78
CA HIS A 30 10.74 5.79 5.21
C HIS A 30 9.51 6.35 5.95
N ILE A 31 8.70 7.18 5.29
CA ILE A 31 7.45 7.70 5.87
C ILE A 31 6.39 6.59 6.05
N TRP A 32 6.32 5.66 5.10
CA TRP A 32 5.21 4.73 4.95
C TRP A 32 5.51 3.30 5.38
N GLU A 33 6.78 2.90 5.52
CA GLU A 33 7.19 1.53 5.86
C GLU A 33 6.51 1.03 7.14
N LYS A 34 6.56 1.83 8.21
CA LYS A 34 6.02 1.44 9.51
C LYS A 34 4.49 1.42 9.52
N PRO A 35 3.78 2.44 8.99
CA PRO A 35 2.32 2.39 8.84
C PRO A 35 1.82 1.21 8.00
N LEU A 36 2.46 0.92 6.87
CA LEU A 36 2.05 -0.19 5.99
C LEU A 36 2.40 -1.54 6.61
N TYR A 37 3.57 -1.68 7.23
CA TYR A 37 3.97 -2.91 7.93
C TYR A 37 2.96 -3.30 9.00
N TYR A 38 2.56 -2.38 9.90
CA TYR A 38 1.58 -2.70 10.93
C TYR A 38 0.20 -3.03 10.37
N TYR A 39 -0.20 -2.36 9.29
CA TYR A 39 -1.44 -2.68 8.59
C TYR A 39 -1.41 -4.09 8.01
N ILE A 40 -0.33 -4.43 7.29
CA ILE A 40 -0.11 -5.77 6.73
C ILE A 40 -0.06 -6.83 7.84
N ARG A 41 0.69 -6.58 8.92
CA ARG A 41 0.84 -7.48 10.07
C ARG A 41 -0.49 -7.89 10.69
N ARG A 42 -1.46 -6.95 10.74
CA ARG A 42 -2.83 -7.23 11.22
C ARG A 42 -3.60 -8.16 10.29
N ILE A 43 -3.33 -8.10 8.99
CA ILE A 43 -3.99 -8.96 8.00
C ILE A 43 -3.37 -10.37 8.01
N VAL A 44 -2.04 -10.46 7.95
CA VAL A 44 -1.36 -11.75 7.74
C VAL A 44 -1.05 -12.53 9.01
N GLY A 45 -1.08 -11.90 10.19
CA GLY A 45 -0.95 -12.60 11.48
C GLY A 45 0.45 -13.14 11.84
N SER A 46 1.40 -13.22 10.89
CA SER A 46 2.84 -13.52 11.14
C SER A 46 3.77 -12.35 10.81
N GLU A 47 4.90 -12.25 11.51
CA GLU A 47 5.91 -11.20 11.29
C GLU A 47 6.71 -11.47 10.03
N GLU A 48 7.10 -12.73 9.84
CA GLU A 48 7.76 -13.21 8.63
C GLU A 48 6.92 -12.91 7.39
N ASP A 49 5.64 -13.31 7.40
CA ASP A 49 4.72 -13.03 6.29
C ASP A 49 4.56 -11.51 6.06
N ALA A 50 4.56 -10.71 7.13
CA ALA A 50 4.41 -9.26 7.01
C ALA A 50 5.63 -8.61 6.35
N TRP A 51 6.83 -9.10 6.64
CA TRP A 51 8.05 -8.66 5.97
C TRP A 51 8.02 -9.01 4.48
N ASP A 52 7.70 -10.25 4.14
CA ASP A 52 7.61 -10.70 2.74
C ASP A 52 6.58 -9.92 1.93
N VAL A 53 5.39 -9.72 2.50
CA VAL A 53 4.33 -8.94 1.85
C VAL A 53 4.74 -7.48 1.70
N SER A 54 5.38 -6.88 2.71
CA SER A 54 5.84 -5.48 2.63
C SER A 54 6.83 -5.26 1.49
N GLN A 55 7.74 -6.20 1.25
CA GLN A 55 8.65 -6.13 0.09
C GLN A 55 7.88 -6.15 -1.23
N ASN A 56 6.91 -7.06 -1.37
CA ASN A 56 6.08 -7.14 -2.56
C ASN A 56 5.24 -5.87 -2.79
N VAL A 57 4.79 -5.22 -1.72
CA VAL A 57 4.10 -3.92 -1.82
C VAL A 57 5.00 -2.89 -2.47
N TRP A 58 6.25 -2.72 -2.01
CA TRP A 58 7.15 -1.73 -2.59
C TRP A 58 7.50 -2.01 -4.04
N LEU A 59 7.67 -3.29 -4.41
CA LEU A 59 7.84 -3.69 -5.81
C LEU A 59 6.62 -3.31 -6.67
N GLN A 60 5.40 -3.51 -6.16
CA GLN A 60 4.18 -3.09 -6.83
C GLN A 60 4.07 -1.57 -6.93
N VAL A 61 4.48 -0.84 -5.89
CA VAL A 61 4.49 0.62 -5.91
C VAL A 61 5.42 1.11 -7.01
N VAL A 62 6.65 0.61 -7.09
CA VAL A 62 7.59 0.95 -8.17
C VAL A 62 6.98 0.67 -9.54
N ARG A 63 6.38 -0.51 -9.75
CA ARG A 63 5.78 -0.90 -11.03
C ARG A 63 4.55 -0.07 -11.42
N LYS A 64 3.70 0.29 -10.46
CA LYS A 64 2.39 0.90 -10.69
C LYS A 64 2.32 2.38 -10.34
N ASN A 65 3.41 3.00 -9.90
CA ASN A 65 3.40 4.40 -9.45
C ASN A 65 2.77 5.35 -10.49
N LYS A 66 2.97 5.12 -11.79
CA LYS A 66 2.42 5.97 -12.87
C LYS A 66 0.91 5.82 -13.08
N GLN A 67 0.29 4.76 -12.55
CA GLN A 67 -1.16 4.52 -12.67
C GLN A 67 -1.96 5.42 -11.71
N LEU A 68 -1.35 5.85 -10.61
CA LEU A 68 -1.97 6.79 -9.67
C LEU A 68 -1.99 8.20 -10.28
N ARG A 69 -3.10 8.58 -10.91
CA ARG A 69 -3.19 9.89 -11.60
C ARG A 69 -3.15 11.07 -10.63
N ASP A 70 -3.80 10.92 -9.49
CA ASP A 70 -3.93 11.94 -8.45
C ASP A 70 -3.03 11.61 -7.25
N PRO A 71 -1.95 12.37 -7.01
CA PRO A 71 -1.06 12.16 -5.88
C PRO A 71 -1.77 12.27 -4.53
N GLU A 72 -2.85 13.05 -4.40
CA GLU A 72 -3.56 13.22 -3.12
C GLU A 72 -4.13 11.92 -2.58
N LYS A 73 -4.40 10.98 -3.49
CA LYS A 73 -4.95 9.65 -3.19
C LYS A 73 -3.87 8.61 -2.85
N LEU A 74 -2.60 9.02 -2.78
CA LEU A 74 -1.48 8.15 -2.43
C LEU A 74 -1.71 7.34 -1.14
N PRO A 75 -2.19 7.92 -0.02
CA PRO A 75 -2.52 7.15 1.18
C PRO A 75 -3.44 5.95 0.91
N GLY A 76 -4.60 6.20 0.31
CA GLY A 76 -5.59 5.15 0.05
C GLY A 76 -5.07 4.12 -0.93
N TRP A 77 -4.36 4.56 -1.96
CA TRP A 77 -3.75 3.66 -2.93
C TRP A 77 -2.68 2.75 -2.31
N LEU A 78 -1.82 3.25 -1.42
CA LEU A 78 -0.83 2.42 -0.71
C LEU A 78 -1.49 1.37 0.18
N TYR A 79 -2.54 1.74 0.93
CA TYR A 79 -3.31 0.76 1.72
C TYR A 79 -4.02 -0.27 0.86
N GLN A 80 -4.56 0.12 -0.30
CA GLN A 80 -5.18 -0.80 -1.25
C GLN A 80 -4.16 -1.79 -1.83
N VAL A 81 -2.99 -1.31 -2.27
CA VAL A 81 -1.90 -2.17 -2.75
C VAL A 81 -1.49 -3.14 -1.64
N SER A 82 -1.33 -2.65 -0.42
CA SER A 82 -0.96 -3.47 0.74
C SER A 82 -1.99 -4.55 1.06
N ARG A 83 -3.28 -4.19 1.07
CA ARG A 83 -4.38 -5.13 1.27
C ARG A 83 -4.37 -6.23 0.20
N ASN A 84 -4.23 -5.84 -1.07
CA ASN A 84 -4.22 -6.78 -2.17
C ASN A 84 -3.04 -7.75 -2.10
N GLN A 85 -1.84 -7.26 -1.76
CA GLN A 85 -0.68 -8.13 -1.57
C GLN A 85 -0.85 -9.09 -0.39
N ALA A 86 -1.36 -8.60 0.75
CA ALA A 86 -1.63 -9.44 1.92
C ALA A 86 -2.67 -10.53 1.62
N LEU A 87 -3.77 -10.18 0.96
CA LEU A 87 -4.80 -11.14 0.56
C LEU A 87 -4.28 -12.18 -0.43
N ASN A 88 -3.50 -11.77 -1.42
CA ASN A 88 -2.90 -12.68 -2.38
C ASN A 88 -1.92 -13.65 -1.69
N HIS A 89 -1.11 -13.15 -0.75
CA HIS A 89 -0.21 -13.99 0.06
C HIS A 89 -0.98 -15.05 0.84
N LEU A 90 -2.04 -14.63 1.53
CA LEU A 90 -2.85 -15.55 2.31
C LEU A 90 -3.54 -16.61 1.44
N ARG A 91 -4.08 -16.23 0.27
CA ARG A 91 -4.68 -17.16 -0.71
C ARG A 91 -3.68 -18.19 -1.21
N SER A 92 -2.45 -17.75 -1.54
CA SER A 92 -1.39 -18.66 -1.95
C SER A 92 -0.98 -19.63 -0.84
N LYS A 93 -1.07 -19.21 0.43
CA LYS A 93 -0.67 -20.00 1.60
C LYS A 93 -1.73 -21.01 2.06
N HIS A 94 -3.01 -20.66 2.00
CA HIS A 94 -4.11 -21.48 2.54
C HIS A 94 -5.00 -22.14 1.47
N GLY A 95 -4.78 -21.86 0.18
CA GLY A 95 -5.73 -22.21 -0.88
C GLY A 95 -6.90 -21.21 -0.95
N GLU A 96 -7.83 -21.41 -1.88
CA GLU A 96 -8.95 -20.48 -2.18
C GLU A 96 -9.92 -20.20 -1.01
N GLU A 97 -9.75 -20.85 0.14
CA GLU A 97 -10.69 -20.89 1.25
C GLU A 97 -10.60 -19.68 2.21
N ILE A 98 -10.39 -18.48 1.69
CA ILE A 98 -10.35 -17.25 2.51
C ILE A 98 -11.58 -16.38 2.22
N SER A 99 -12.53 -16.41 3.15
CA SER A 99 -13.69 -15.52 3.17
C SER A 99 -13.25 -14.08 3.43
N LEU A 100 -13.47 -13.19 2.45
CA LEU A 100 -13.03 -11.79 2.44
C LEU A 100 -13.74 -10.89 3.47
N ASP A 101 -14.79 -11.40 4.11
CA ASP A 101 -15.71 -10.63 4.95
C ASP A 101 -15.16 -10.27 6.34
N GLN A 102 -13.94 -10.72 6.70
CA GLN A 102 -13.36 -10.49 8.02
C GLN A 102 -12.27 -9.39 8.07
N ILE A 103 -11.88 -8.81 6.94
CA ILE A 103 -10.80 -7.82 6.90
C ILE A 103 -11.41 -6.44 6.67
N ASP A 104 -12.10 -5.96 7.70
CA ASP A 104 -12.54 -4.56 7.81
C ASP A 104 -11.48 -3.80 8.60
N CYS A 105 -10.44 -3.35 7.89
CA CYS A 105 -9.24 -2.76 8.51
C CYS A 105 -8.81 -1.43 7.90
N LEU A 106 -9.56 -0.87 6.95
CA LEU A 106 -9.20 0.40 6.34
C LEU A 106 -9.24 1.51 7.42
N PRO A 107 -8.19 2.34 7.56
CA PRO A 107 -8.27 3.49 8.43
C PRO A 107 -9.42 4.40 7.95
N GLU A 108 -10.36 4.72 8.83
CA GLU A 108 -11.52 5.57 8.52
C GLU A 108 -11.06 6.88 7.83
N GLY A 109 -11.54 7.11 6.60
CA GLY A 109 -11.24 8.32 5.82
C GLY A 109 -10.77 8.14 4.38
N THR A 110 -10.65 6.91 3.86
CA THR A 110 -10.41 6.67 2.42
C THR A 110 -11.74 6.37 1.72
N THR A 111 -12.39 7.40 1.18
CA THR A 111 -13.61 7.27 0.38
C THR A 111 -13.41 6.28 -0.77
N GLU A 112 -14.19 5.20 -0.76
CA GLU A 112 -14.14 4.04 -1.67
C GLU A 112 -14.50 4.34 -3.14
N SER A 113 -14.97 5.54 -3.47
CA SER A 113 -15.91 5.65 -4.60
C SER A 113 -15.31 5.85 -6.00
N SER A 114 -14.02 5.66 -6.28
CA SER A 114 -13.58 5.78 -7.69
C SER A 114 -12.18 5.27 -7.99
N PHE A 115 -11.94 3.96 -8.05
CA PHE A 115 -10.93 3.37 -8.96
C PHE A 115 -11.19 1.88 -9.20
N ASN A 116 -11.92 1.57 -10.27
CA ASN A 116 -11.91 0.22 -10.85
C ASN A 116 -10.57 0.00 -11.55
N PHE A 117 -9.65 -0.72 -10.92
CA PHE A 117 -8.54 -1.34 -11.62
C PHE A 117 -8.90 -2.81 -11.85
N SER A 118 -9.30 -3.12 -13.09
CA SER A 118 -9.50 -4.49 -13.53
C SER A 118 -8.20 -5.27 -13.29
N VAL A 119 -8.27 -6.28 -12.44
CA VAL A 119 -7.26 -7.33 -12.39
C VAL A 119 -7.54 -8.20 -13.61
N ALA A 120 -6.67 -8.08 -14.62
CA ALA A 120 -6.58 -9.05 -15.70
C ALA A 120 -5.65 -10.19 -15.26
#